data_AF-A0A522BE34-F1
#
_entry.id   AF-A0A522BE34-F1
#
_cell.length_a   1.000
_cell.length_b   1.000
_cell.length_c   1.000
_cell.angle_alpha   90.00
_cell.angle_beta   90.00
_cell.angle_gamma   90.00
#
_symmetry.space_group_name_H-M   'P 1'
#
loop_
_entity.id
_entity.type
_entity.pdbx_description
1 polymer ?
#
loop_
_entity_poly.entity_id
_entity_poly.type
_entity_poly.pdbx_seq_one_letter_code
_entity_poly.pdbx_strand_id
1 'polypeptide(L)'
;MSDSSGGKSRKSAVKRRGRINKRGCLFLIFVIVFMLAGAGGALWYFKPDLFGKVKGEVTRRVGEAASALPSIKEGKRDSVTLYFADPKWTKLVAVKRPVASHGDPAVRVRKIIELLTREGGAGTAPPLPSSAKLKNAYFGKDGVIVVDMEPSLDEISSWGVSGELLAVYSIVNSVVENVEGATKVRILVDGKPKETLAGHVLIEEPLSPRRDIF
;
A
#
# COMPACT_ATOMS: atom_id res chain seq x y z
N MET A 1 41.67 -2.06 -55.50
CA MET A 1 40.80 -2.77 -56.44
C MET A 1 39.36 -2.52 -56.01
N SER A 2 38.66 -1.56 -56.60
CA SER A 2 37.65 -1.78 -57.65
C SER A 2 36.60 -2.83 -57.28
N ASP A 3 35.37 -2.39 -56.96
CA ASP A 3 34.27 -2.79 -57.82
C ASP A 3 33.15 -1.75 -57.89
N SER A 4 32.65 -1.57 -59.11
CA SER A 4 31.72 -0.56 -59.60
C SER A 4 30.50 -1.29 -60.16
N SER A 5 29.28 -0.87 -59.82
CA SER A 5 28.12 -1.24 -60.61
C SER A 5 26.94 -0.28 -60.43
N GLY A 6 26.71 0.52 -61.47
CA GLY A 6 25.43 0.50 -62.18
C GLY A 6 24.22 1.21 -61.56
N GLY A 7 24.18 2.54 -61.59
CA GLY A 7 22.95 3.32 -61.43
C GLY A 7 22.35 3.75 -62.78
N LYS A 8 21.20 3.20 -63.17
CA LYS A 8 20.34 3.76 -64.23
C LYS A 8 18.98 4.14 -63.64
N SER A 9 18.53 5.37 -63.91
CA SER A 9 17.16 5.72 -64.31
C SER A 9 16.79 7.14 -63.85
N ARG A 10 16.67 8.08 -64.80
CA ARG A 10 15.81 9.27 -64.67
C ARG A 10 15.37 9.75 -66.04
N LYS A 11 14.06 9.67 -66.34
CA LYS A 11 13.38 10.65 -67.17
C LYS A 11 12.02 10.96 -66.56
N SER A 12 11.83 12.26 -66.33
CA SER A 12 10.73 12.91 -65.63
C SER A 12 9.62 13.30 -66.60
N ALA A 13 8.35 13.26 -66.20
CA ALA A 13 7.26 13.90 -66.92
C ALA A 13 6.17 14.45 -65.98
N VAL A 14 6.34 15.75 -65.69
CA VAL A 14 5.37 16.86 -65.53
C VAL A 14 3.91 16.54 -65.12
N LYS A 15 3.55 17.09 -63.94
CA LYS A 15 2.23 17.13 -63.30
C LYS A 15 1.41 18.33 -63.79
N ARG A 16 0.26 18.11 -64.46
CA ARG A 16 -0.75 19.16 -64.71
C ARG A 16 -1.72 19.23 -63.53
N ARG A 17 -1.70 20.32 -62.75
CA ARG A 17 -2.66 20.56 -61.65
C ARG A 17 -3.91 21.25 -62.21
N GLY A 18 -5.04 20.55 -62.21
CA GLY A 18 -6.37 21.12 -62.46
C GLY A 18 -6.79 22.06 -61.34
N ARG A 19 -7.27 23.25 -61.70
CA ARG A 19 -7.71 24.32 -60.79
C ARG A 19 -9.11 23.98 -60.29
N ILE A 20 -9.22 23.46 -59.06
CA ILE A 20 -10.51 23.10 -58.46
C ILE A 20 -11.16 24.37 -57.89
N ASN A 21 -12.37 24.70 -58.34
CA ASN A 21 -13.09 25.88 -57.90
C ASN A 21 -13.54 25.72 -56.44
N LYS A 22 -12.93 26.51 -55.54
CA LYS A 22 -13.09 26.39 -54.07
C LYS A 22 -14.56 26.40 -53.59
N ARG A 23 -15.45 27.10 -54.31
CA ARG A 23 -16.89 27.19 -53.99
C ARG A 23 -17.65 25.89 -54.27
N GLY A 24 -17.26 25.13 -55.30
CA GLY A 24 -17.86 23.83 -55.60
C GLY A 24 -17.40 22.71 -54.67
N CYS A 25 -16.12 22.73 -54.26
CA CYS A 25 -15.58 21.74 -53.33
C CYS A 25 -16.19 21.87 -51.93
N LEU A 26 -16.42 23.10 -51.46
CA LEU A 26 -17.06 23.34 -50.16
C LEU A 26 -18.52 22.84 -50.15
N PHE A 27 -19.27 23.07 -51.23
CA PHE A 27 -20.64 22.58 -51.36
C PHE A 27 -20.70 21.04 -51.37
N LEU A 28 -19.77 20.39 -52.05
CA LEU A 28 -19.68 18.93 -52.13
C LEU A 28 -19.35 18.29 -50.76
N ILE A 29 -18.47 18.93 -49.98
CA ILE A 29 -18.17 18.50 -48.60
C ILE A 29 -19.41 18.62 -47.71
N PHE A 30 -20.16 19.73 -47.80
CA PHE A 30 -21.40 19.91 -47.02
C PHE A 30 -22.46 18.84 -47.36
N VAL A 31 -22.61 18.50 -48.64
CA VAL A 31 -23.55 17.43 -49.07
C VAL A 31 -23.11 16.06 -48.55
N ILE A 32 -21.80 15.75 -48.57
CA ILE A 32 -21.28 14.48 -48.04
C ILE A 32 -21.46 14.40 -46.52
N VAL A 33 -21.22 15.49 -45.79
CA VAL A 33 -21.43 15.53 -44.33
C VAL A 33 -22.91 15.34 -43.98
N PHE A 34 -23.84 15.96 -44.73
CA PHE A 34 -25.27 15.77 -44.54
C PHE A 34 -25.74 14.34 -44.88
N MET A 35 -25.20 13.75 -45.95
CA MET A 35 -25.44 12.33 -46.30
C MET A 35 -24.94 11.38 -45.20
N LEU A 36 -23.75 11.62 -44.64
CA LEU A 36 -23.17 10.78 -43.58
C LEU A 36 -23.95 10.91 -42.26
N ALA A 37 -24.40 12.12 -41.92
CA ALA A 37 -25.25 12.36 -40.75
C ALA A 37 -26.66 11.74 -40.92
N GLY A 38 -27.25 11.86 -42.11
CA GLY A 38 -28.54 11.25 -42.44
C GLY A 38 -28.50 9.72 -42.43
N ALA A 39 -27.45 9.12 -42.99
CA ALA A 39 -27.25 7.68 -42.94
C ALA A 39 -27.01 7.17 -41.50
N GLY A 40 -26.25 7.91 -40.68
CA GLY A 40 -26.06 7.60 -39.26
C GLY A 40 -27.36 7.69 -38.45
N GLY A 41 -28.18 8.72 -38.71
CA GLY A 41 -29.50 8.88 -38.08
C GLY A 41 -30.51 7.82 -38.53
N ALA A 42 -30.52 7.46 -39.81
CA ALA A 42 -31.36 6.39 -40.34
C ALA A 42 -30.95 5.01 -39.80
N LEU A 43 -29.65 4.76 -39.63
CA LEU A 43 -29.14 3.52 -39.03
C LEU A 43 -29.50 3.41 -37.54
N TRP A 44 -29.52 4.54 -36.82
CA TRP A 44 -29.98 4.60 -35.43
C TRP A 44 -31.50 4.39 -35.30
N TYR A 45 -32.29 4.94 -36.23
CA TYR A 45 -33.75 4.84 -36.22
C TYR A 45 -34.29 3.47 -36.70
N PHE A 46 -33.66 2.86 -37.71
CA PHE A 46 -34.20 1.65 -38.35
C PHE A 46 -33.76 0.34 -37.67
N LYS A 47 -32.69 0.32 -36.87
CA LYS A 47 -32.17 -0.91 -36.20
C LYS A 47 -31.59 -0.66 -34.79
N PRO A 48 -32.39 -0.17 -33.82
CA PRO A 48 -31.94 -0.01 -32.43
C PRO A 48 -31.51 -1.34 -31.78
N ASP A 49 -32.07 -2.47 -32.22
CA ASP A 49 -31.76 -3.81 -31.70
C ASP A 49 -30.32 -4.25 -31.97
N LEU A 50 -29.68 -3.74 -33.02
CA LEU A 50 -28.31 -4.14 -33.37
C LEU A 50 -27.30 -3.58 -32.35
N PHE A 51 -27.50 -2.33 -31.92
CA PHE A 51 -26.68 -1.70 -30.88
C PHE A 51 -26.92 -2.33 -29.51
N GLY A 52 -28.16 -2.71 -29.19
CA GLY A 52 -28.49 -3.45 -27.98
C GLY A 52 -27.77 -4.80 -27.90
N LYS A 53 -27.69 -5.52 -29.02
CA LYS A 53 -27.02 -6.82 -29.12
C LYS A 53 -25.50 -6.72 -28.97
N VAL A 54 -24.87 -5.72 -29.61
CA VAL A 54 -23.42 -5.46 -29.47
C VAL A 54 -23.07 -5.06 -28.03
N LYS A 55 -23.86 -4.18 -27.40
CA LYS A 55 -23.64 -3.77 -26.01
C LYS A 55 -23.84 -4.93 -25.05
N GLY A 56 -24.86 -5.75 -25.28
CA GLY A 56 -25.13 -6.96 -24.49
C GLY A 56 -24.02 -8.01 -24.60
N GLU A 57 -23.44 -8.19 -25.77
CA GLU A 57 -22.36 -9.16 -25.99
C GLU A 57 -21.01 -8.66 -25.44
N VAL A 58 -20.70 -7.37 -25.56
CA VAL A 58 -19.52 -6.78 -24.90
C VAL A 58 -19.65 -6.88 -23.37
N THR A 59 -20.84 -6.62 -22.82
CA THR A 59 -21.07 -6.71 -21.38
C THR A 59 -20.98 -8.15 -20.88
N ARG A 60 -21.48 -9.13 -21.65
CA ARG A 60 -21.29 -10.56 -21.37
C ARG A 60 -19.82 -10.95 -21.41
N ARG A 61 -19.08 -10.63 -22.47
CA ARG A 61 -17.66 -11.00 -22.58
C ARG A 61 -16.78 -10.32 -21.56
N VAL A 62 -17.10 -9.09 -21.13
CA VAL A 62 -16.41 -8.42 -20.01
C VAL A 62 -16.75 -9.11 -18.68
N GLY A 63 -18.00 -9.52 -18.45
CA GLY A 63 -18.38 -10.28 -17.24
C GLY A 63 -17.80 -11.69 -17.18
N GLU A 64 -17.67 -12.34 -18.33
CA GLU A 64 -17.10 -13.69 -18.48
C GLU A 64 -15.57 -13.65 -18.40
N ALA A 65 -14.91 -12.62 -18.97
CA ALA A 65 -13.49 -12.37 -18.77
C ALA A 65 -13.17 -11.96 -17.31
N ALA A 66 -14.05 -11.21 -16.64
CA ALA A 66 -13.92 -10.91 -15.22
C ALA A 66 -14.10 -12.14 -14.32
N SER A 67 -14.86 -13.15 -14.78
CA SER A 67 -15.04 -14.44 -14.09
C SER A 67 -13.97 -15.48 -14.43
N ALA A 68 -13.29 -15.33 -15.56
CA ALA A 68 -12.22 -16.23 -16.04
C ALA A 68 -10.80 -15.77 -15.66
N LEU A 69 -10.64 -14.52 -15.22
CA LEU A 69 -9.45 -14.13 -14.46
C LEU A 69 -9.45 -14.92 -13.15
N PRO A 70 -8.33 -15.54 -12.74
CA PRO A 70 -8.24 -16.02 -11.36
C PRO A 70 -8.62 -14.84 -10.49
N SER A 71 -9.60 -15.03 -9.60
CA SER A 71 -9.86 -14.04 -8.56
C SER A 71 -8.51 -13.68 -7.99
N ILE A 72 -8.03 -12.45 -8.24
CA ILE A 72 -7.05 -11.86 -7.37
C ILE A 72 -7.82 -11.82 -6.06
N LYS A 73 -7.69 -12.89 -5.26
CA LYS A 73 -7.97 -12.86 -3.85
C LYS A 73 -7.32 -11.56 -3.44
N GLU A 74 -8.12 -10.56 -3.07
CA GLU A 74 -7.62 -9.40 -2.36
C GLU A 74 -6.58 -9.96 -1.41
N GLY A 75 -5.30 -9.58 -1.62
CA GLY A 75 -4.20 -10.14 -0.85
C GLY A 75 -4.64 -10.12 0.60
N LYS A 76 -4.78 -11.31 1.20
CA LYS A 76 -5.41 -11.52 2.51
C LYS A 76 -4.76 -10.51 3.46
N ARG A 77 -5.42 -9.37 3.72
CA ARG A 77 -4.81 -8.27 4.47
C ARG A 77 -4.50 -8.85 5.85
N ASP A 78 -3.22 -9.07 6.14
CA ASP A 78 -2.82 -9.55 7.45
C ASP A 78 -3.18 -8.45 8.45
N SER A 79 -3.90 -8.81 9.51
CA SER A 79 -4.18 -7.87 10.60
C SER A 79 -3.17 -8.07 11.70
N VAL A 80 -2.73 -6.97 12.31
CA VAL A 80 -1.97 -6.98 13.56
C VAL A 80 -2.83 -6.49 14.71
N THR A 81 -2.62 -7.07 15.89
CA THR A 81 -3.21 -6.62 17.17
C THR A 81 -2.18 -5.76 17.91
N LEU A 82 -2.46 -4.47 18.03
CA LEU A 82 -1.60 -3.49 18.71
C LEU A 82 -2.17 -3.17 20.09
N TYR A 83 -1.31 -2.97 21.08
CA TYR A 83 -1.72 -2.63 22.43
C TYR A 83 -1.39 -1.17 22.72
N PHE A 84 -2.40 -0.29 22.69
CA PHE A 84 -2.25 1.14 23.00
C PHE A 84 -2.49 1.42 24.48
N ALA A 85 -2.01 2.54 25.02
CA ALA A 85 -2.44 2.96 26.35
C ALA A 85 -3.89 3.46 26.30
N ASP A 86 -4.63 3.37 27.40
CA ASP A 86 -5.86 4.16 27.55
C ASP A 86 -5.52 5.63 27.92
N PRO A 87 -6.41 6.61 27.68
CA PRO A 87 -6.11 8.01 27.96
C PRO A 87 -5.80 8.34 29.43
N LYS A 88 -6.17 7.45 30.37
CA LYS A 88 -5.86 7.60 31.78
C LYS A 88 -4.53 6.94 32.18
N TRP A 89 -3.82 6.30 31.25
CA TRP A 89 -2.57 5.60 31.50
C TRP A 89 -2.65 4.54 32.62
N THR A 90 -3.78 3.82 32.66
CA THR A 90 -4.08 2.78 33.64
C THR A 90 -3.97 1.38 33.08
N LYS A 91 -4.16 1.22 31.76
CA LYS A 91 -4.16 -0.08 31.09
C LYS A 91 -3.86 0.02 29.60
N LEU A 92 -3.64 -1.13 28.98
CA LEU A 92 -3.53 -1.32 27.55
C LEU A 92 -4.89 -1.62 26.92
N VAL A 93 -5.10 -1.18 25.69
CA VAL A 93 -6.29 -1.39 24.88
C VAL A 93 -5.87 -2.02 23.56
N ALA A 94 -6.39 -3.21 23.28
CA ALA A 94 -6.09 -3.93 22.04
C ALA A 94 -6.83 -3.30 20.84
N VAL A 95 -6.10 -2.98 19.79
CA VAL A 95 -6.60 -2.40 18.54
C VAL A 95 -6.11 -3.22 17.36
N LYS A 96 -7.04 -3.73 16.54
CA LYS A 96 -6.70 -4.42 15.30
C LYS A 96 -6.47 -3.43 14.16
N ARG A 97 -5.39 -3.61 13.41
CA ARG A 97 -5.06 -2.81 12.22
C ARG A 97 -4.69 -3.70 11.04
N PRO A 98 -5.21 -3.45 9.83
CA PRO A 98 -4.72 -4.12 8.63
C PRO A 98 -3.30 -3.62 8.30
N VAL A 99 -2.42 -4.54 7.94
CA VAL A 99 -1.06 -4.24 7.49
C VAL A 99 -0.73 -5.04 6.22
N ALA A 100 0.07 -4.43 5.35
CA ALA A 100 0.50 -5.05 4.08
C ALA A 100 1.80 -5.86 4.22
N SER A 101 2.20 -6.23 5.44
CA SER A 101 3.48 -6.91 5.70
C SER A 101 3.29 -8.41 5.80
N HIS A 102 3.95 -9.18 4.94
CA HIS A 102 4.00 -10.64 5.01
C HIS A 102 5.45 -11.13 5.17
N GLY A 103 5.62 -12.19 5.97
CA GLY A 103 6.79 -13.08 5.93
C GLY A 103 7.98 -12.69 6.81
N ASP A 104 8.46 -11.44 6.77
CA ASP A 104 9.68 -11.06 7.52
C ASP A 104 9.36 -10.52 8.93
N PRO A 105 9.81 -11.20 10.01
CA PRO A 105 9.67 -10.75 11.39
C PRO A 105 10.20 -9.33 11.62
N ALA A 106 11.35 -8.96 11.03
CA ALA A 106 11.97 -7.66 11.24
C ALA A 106 11.12 -6.54 10.61
N VAL A 107 10.61 -6.76 9.41
CA VAL A 107 9.69 -5.84 8.71
C VAL A 107 8.39 -5.71 9.50
N ARG A 108 7.88 -6.81 10.05
CA ARG A 108 6.67 -6.80 10.87
C ARG A 108 6.84 -6.02 12.17
N VAL A 109 7.93 -6.24 12.90
CA VAL A 109 8.26 -5.48 14.12
C VAL A 109 8.41 -4.00 13.80
N ARG A 110 9.12 -3.64 12.72
CA ARG A 110 9.23 -2.25 12.27
C ARG A 110 7.84 -1.63 12.09
N LYS A 111 6.93 -2.35 11.45
CA LYS A 111 5.58 -1.85 11.22
C LYS A 111 4.77 -1.69 12.50
N ILE A 112 4.93 -2.61 13.46
CA ILE A 112 4.30 -2.52 14.77
C ILE A 112 4.76 -1.26 15.50
N ILE A 113 6.09 -1.04 15.59
CA ILE A 113 6.63 0.15 16.25
C ILE A 113 6.12 1.45 15.58
N GLU A 114 6.14 1.53 14.25
CA GLU A 114 5.59 2.69 13.52
C GLU A 114 4.10 2.97 13.80
N LEU A 115 3.31 1.93 14.07
CA LEU A 115 1.89 2.10 14.35
C LEU A 115 1.64 2.50 15.81
N LEU A 116 2.49 2.05 16.74
CA LEU A 116 2.42 2.41 18.16
C LEU A 116 2.80 3.87 18.44
N THR A 117 3.47 4.56 17.51
CA THR A 117 3.74 6.00 17.62
C THR A 117 2.60 6.88 17.11
N ARG A 118 1.52 6.27 16.60
CA ARG A 118 0.37 6.95 15.98
C ARG A 118 -0.89 6.77 16.81
N GLU A 119 -1.94 7.52 16.49
CA GLU A 119 -3.22 7.37 17.18
C GLU A 119 -3.88 6.00 16.92
N GLY A 120 -4.25 5.32 18.01
CA GLY A 120 -4.98 4.04 17.98
C GLY A 120 -6.48 4.17 17.72
N GLY A 121 -7.02 5.39 17.74
CA GLY A 121 -8.45 5.69 17.64
C GLY A 121 -9.07 6.14 18.97
N ALA A 122 -10.39 6.29 19.01
CA ALA A 122 -11.11 6.77 20.18
C ALA A 122 -10.84 5.89 21.41
N GLY A 123 -10.58 6.52 22.56
CA GLY A 123 -10.31 5.81 23.81
C GLY A 123 -8.92 5.18 23.90
N THR A 124 -7.96 5.64 23.08
CA THR A 124 -6.56 5.20 23.13
C THR A 124 -5.60 6.38 23.13
N ALA A 125 -4.40 6.16 23.62
CA ALA A 125 -3.27 7.07 23.56
C ALA A 125 -2.05 6.33 22.97
N PRO A 126 -1.23 6.98 22.11
CA PRO A 126 0.01 6.38 21.61
C PRO A 126 0.96 6.05 22.79
N PRO A 127 1.35 4.78 22.97
CA PRO A 127 2.24 4.37 24.05
C PRO A 127 3.72 4.65 23.75
N LEU A 128 4.05 5.14 22.56
CA LEU A 128 5.40 5.53 22.17
C LEU A 128 5.41 6.95 21.61
N PRO A 129 6.48 7.72 21.85
CA PRO A 129 6.57 9.07 21.33
C PRO A 129 6.67 9.04 19.80
N SER A 130 6.24 10.11 19.14
CA SER A 130 6.31 10.22 17.67
C SER A 130 7.73 10.12 17.12
N SER A 131 8.73 10.41 17.95
CA SER A 131 10.16 10.29 17.67
C SER A 131 10.72 8.87 17.81
N ALA A 132 9.98 7.92 18.41
CA ALA A 132 10.45 6.55 18.59
C ALA A 132 10.64 5.86 17.24
N LYS A 133 11.79 5.22 17.07
CA LYS A 133 12.16 4.51 15.84
C LYS A 133 12.83 3.18 16.16
N LEU A 134 12.53 2.19 15.34
CA LEU A 134 13.23 0.91 15.38
C LEU A 134 14.54 1.01 14.59
N LYS A 135 15.65 0.77 15.26
CA LYS A 135 16.97 0.62 14.65
C LYS A 135 17.08 -0.74 13.97
N ASN A 136 16.87 -1.83 14.72
CA ASN A 136 16.92 -3.19 14.21
C ASN A 136 15.94 -4.12 14.94
N ALA A 137 15.53 -5.22 14.29
CA ALA A 137 14.81 -6.30 14.94
C ALA A 137 15.20 -7.66 14.35
N TYR A 138 15.36 -8.66 15.21
CA TYR A 138 15.77 -10.00 14.80
C TYR A 138 15.42 -11.05 15.86
N PHE A 139 15.37 -12.31 15.45
CA PHE A 139 15.27 -13.44 16.37
C PHE A 139 16.58 -13.68 17.11
N GLY A 140 16.51 -13.73 18.43
CA GLY A 140 17.51 -14.32 19.31
C GLY A 140 17.26 -15.82 19.51
N LYS A 141 17.71 -16.34 20.65
CA LYS A 141 17.49 -17.74 21.06
C LYS A 141 16.10 -17.91 21.68
N ASP A 142 15.59 -19.13 21.71
CA ASP A 142 14.42 -19.54 22.50
C ASP A 142 13.14 -18.72 22.28
N GLY A 143 12.91 -18.26 21.04
CA GLY A 143 11.73 -17.46 20.69
C GLY A 143 11.79 -16.00 21.17
N VAL A 144 12.96 -15.51 21.59
CA VAL A 144 13.16 -14.10 21.94
C VAL A 144 13.28 -13.27 20.66
N ILE A 145 12.45 -12.24 20.52
CA ILE A 145 12.68 -11.17 19.54
C ILE A 145 13.50 -10.06 20.19
N VAL A 146 14.62 -9.70 19.58
CA VAL A 146 15.36 -8.49 19.96
C VAL A 146 14.76 -7.31 19.21
N VAL A 147 14.37 -6.28 19.96
CA VAL A 147 13.84 -5.00 19.47
C VAL A 147 14.84 -3.92 19.87
N ASP A 148 15.65 -3.48 18.91
CA ASP A 148 16.65 -2.43 19.12
C ASP A 148 16.09 -1.08 18.68
N MET A 149 15.95 -0.17 19.65
CA MET A 149 15.37 1.15 19.47
C MET A 149 16.46 2.21 19.27
N GLU A 150 16.16 3.22 18.47
CA GLU A 150 16.96 4.46 18.45
C GLU A 150 16.85 5.18 19.82
N PRO A 151 17.85 5.99 20.21
CA PRO A 151 17.88 6.65 21.53
C PRO A 151 16.83 7.76 21.73
N SER A 152 15.98 8.04 20.75
CA SER A 152 14.96 9.11 20.79
C SER A 152 13.70 8.70 21.56
N LEU A 153 13.83 8.43 22.86
CA LEU A 153 12.75 7.94 23.75
C LEU A 153 12.55 8.80 25.02
N ASP A 154 13.21 9.95 25.12
CA ASP A 154 13.26 10.78 26.34
C ASP A 154 11.88 11.18 26.87
N GLU A 155 10.91 11.37 25.98
CA GLU A 155 9.53 11.75 26.33
C GLU A 155 8.86 10.73 27.28
N ILE A 156 9.23 9.44 27.21
CA ILE A 156 8.68 8.39 28.09
C ILE A 156 8.89 8.74 29.58
N SER A 157 10.00 9.41 29.92
CA SER A 157 10.29 9.83 31.30
C SER A 157 9.28 10.82 31.87
N SER A 158 8.63 11.61 31.01
CA SER A 158 7.61 12.57 31.43
C SER A 158 6.27 11.92 31.78
N TRP A 159 6.06 10.66 31.39
CA TRP A 159 4.81 9.92 31.62
C TRP A 159 4.81 9.11 32.93
N GLY A 160 5.91 9.14 33.68
CA GLY A 160 6.07 8.49 34.97
C GLY A 160 6.06 6.96 34.91
N VAL A 161 5.91 6.32 36.08
CA VAL A 161 5.94 4.86 36.26
C VAL A 161 4.95 4.15 35.33
N SER A 162 3.68 4.59 35.32
CA SER A 162 2.64 3.98 34.49
C SER A 162 2.92 4.17 33.01
N GLY A 163 3.43 5.34 32.61
CA GLY A 163 3.81 5.63 31.24
C GLY A 163 4.89 4.69 30.72
N GLU A 164 5.97 4.52 31.48
CA GLU A 164 7.03 3.59 31.12
C GLU A 164 6.54 2.13 31.06
N LEU A 165 5.72 1.72 32.03
CA LEU A 165 5.12 0.39 32.07
C LEU A 165 4.29 0.11 30.82
N LEU A 166 3.39 1.02 30.45
CA LEU A 166 2.53 0.84 29.28
C LEU A 166 3.33 0.94 27.97
N ALA A 167 4.36 1.79 27.89
CA ALA A 167 5.25 1.85 26.73
C ALA A 167 5.99 0.51 26.51
N VAL A 168 6.63 -0.02 27.56
CA VAL A 168 7.37 -1.29 27.50
C VAL A 168 6.44 -2.43 27.10
N TYR A 169 5.33 -2.62 27.82
CA TYR A 169 4.45 -3.76 27.56
C TYR A 169 3.59 -3.59 26.31
N SER A 170 3.40 -2.37 25.81
CA SER A 170 2.85 -2.15 24.47
C SER A 170 3.74 -2.78 23.40
N ILE A 171 5.06 -2.56 23.46
CA ILE A 171 6.02 -3.19 22.55
C ILE A 171 5.98 -4.72 22.72
N VAL A 172 6.14 -5.21 23.95
CA VAL A 172 6.25 -6.64 24.23
C VAL A 172 4.99 -7.39 23.77
N ASN A 173 3.80 -6.93 24.19
CA ASN A 173 2.54 -7.59 23.85
C ASN A 173 2.26 -7.51 22.34
N SER A 174 2.50 -6.36 21.71
CA SER A 174 2.24 -6.22 20.28
C SER A 174 3.21 -7.06 19.43
N VAL A 175 4.48 -7.17 19.81
CA VAL A 175 5.44 -7.98 19.05
C VAL A 175 5.12 -9.46 19.18
N VAL A 176 4.92 -9.96 20.40
CA VAL A 176 4.68 -11.40 20.63
C VAL A 176 3.35 -11.85 20.01
N GLU A 177 2.31 -11.02 20.05
CA GLU A 177 1.00 -11.36 19.47
C GLU A 177 1.04 -11.49 17.94
N ASN A 178 1.98 -10.79 17.27
CA ASN A 178 1.96 -10.63 15.82
C ASN A 178 3.12 -11.31 15.09
N VAL A 179 4.16 -11.74 15.80
CA VAL A 179 5.34 -12.40 15.22
C VAL A 179 5.32 -13.88 15.58
N GLU A 180 5.11 -14.73 14.57
CA GLU A 180 5.05 -16.18 14.75
C GLU A 180 6.36 -16.73 15.35
N GLY A 181 6.24 -17.56 16.39
CA GLY A 181 7.40 -18.11 17.10
C GLY A 181 8.00 -17.17 18.16
N ALA A 182 7.55 -15.93 18.27
CA ALA A 182 7.95 -15.04 19.36
C ALA A 182 7.26 -15.44 20.67
N THR A 183 8.03 -15.50 21.75
CA THR A 183 7.54 -15.81 23.11
C THR A 183 7.87 -14.70 24.10
N LYS A 184 8.99 -14.01 23.86
CA LYS A 184 9.52 -12.92 24.68
C LYS A 184 10.13 -11.83 23.80
N VAL A 185 10.33 -10.66 24.39
CA VAL A 185 10.97 -9.51 23.74
C VAL A 185 12.12 -8.99 24.59
N ARG A 186 13.29 -8.86 23.98
CA ARG A 186 14.45 -8.14 24.52
C ARG A 186 14.45 -6.75 23.94
N ILE A 187 14.39 -5.71 24.78
CA ILE A 187 14.50 -4.32 24.31
C ILE A 187 15.95 -3.85 24.49
N LEU A 188 16.52 -3.29 23.43
CA LEU A 188 17.83 -2.63 23.44
C LEU A 188 17.66 -1.17 23.01
N VAL A 189 18.63 -0.34 23.35
CA VAL A 189 18.72 1.04 22.87
C VAL A 189 20.11 1.26 22.28
N ASP A 190 20.15 1.66 21.00
CA ASP A 190 21.39 1.86 20.24
C ASP A 190 22.31 0.62 20.27
N GLY A 191 21.72 -0.58 20.20
CA GLY A 191 22.42 -1.86 20.24
C GLY A 191 22.92 -2.27 21.63
N LYS A 192 22.63 -1.50 22.68
CA LYS A 192 23.10 -1.77 24.05
C LYS A 192 21.95 -2.21 24.96
N PRO A 193 22.20 -3.16 25.87
CA PRO A 193 21.34 -3.39 27.02
C PRO A 193 21.15 -2.08 27.80
N LYS A 194 19.92 -1.86 28.29
CA LYS A 194 19.60 -0.76 29.20
C LYS A 194 18.88 -1.35 30.40
N GLU A 195 19.02 -0.73 31.57
CA GLU A 195 18.32 -1.18 32.77
C GLU A 195 16.83 -0.89 32.69
N THR A 196 16.48 0.34 32.29
CA THR A 196 15.11 0.85 32.19
C THR A 196 14.99 1.78 30.99
N LEU A 197 13.79 2.02 30.45
CA LEU A 197 13.63 3.07 29.43
C LEU A 197 13.71 4.46 30.07
N ALA A 198 13.13 4.62 31.25
CA ALA A 198 12.92 5.89 31.92
C ALA A 198 13.00 5.84 33.47
N GLY A 199 13.47 4.75 34.07
CA GLY A 199 13.80 4.67 35.49
C GLY A 199 12.94 3.73 36.34
N HIS A 200 11.93 3.06 35.78
CA HIS A 200 10.94 2.32 36.59
C HIS A 200 10.77 0.85 36.22
N VAL A 201 10.94 0.48 34.95
CA VAL A 201 10.67 -0.89 34.49
C VAL A 201 11.97 -1.54 34.07
N LEU A 202 12.34 -2.61 34.76
CA LEU A 202 13.51 -3.39 34.41
C LEU A 202 13.32 -4.06 33.05
N ILE A 203 14.20 -3.72 32.11
CA ILE A 203 14.27 -4.27 30.76
C ILE A 203 15.63 -4.95 30.53
N GLU A 204 16.39 -5.30 31.58
CA GLU A 204 17.69 -6.00 31.48
C GLU A 204 17.59 -7.44 31.00
N GLU A 205 16.41 -8.05 31.08
CA GLU A 205 16.16 -9.41 30.60
C GLU A 205 15.01 -9.44 29.60
N PRO A 206 14.90 -10.48 28.74
CA PRO A 206 13.75 -10.64 27.86
C PRO A 206 12.43 -10.72 28.63
N LEU A 207 11.48 -9.88 28.25
CA LEU A 207 10.17 -9.78 28.89
C LEU A 207 9.15 -10.66 28.19
N SER A 208 8.31 -11.33 28.99
CA SER A 208 7.15 -12.07 28.50
C SER A 208 5.94 -11.13 28.42
N PRO A 209 4.95 -11.41 27.56
CA PRO A 209 3.72 -10.63 27.51
C PRO A 209 3.04 -10.55 28.86
N ARG A 210 2.48 -9.39 29.16
CA ARG A 210 1.76 -9.14 30.40
C ARG A 210 0.28 -8.95 30.12
N ARG A 211 -0.53 -9.88 30.62
CA ARG A 211 -1.95 -10.01 30.25
C ARG A 211 -2.92 -9.44 31.30
N ASP A 212 -2.44 -9.11 32.50
CA ASP A 212 -3.21 -8.51 33.61
C ASP A 212 -3.43 -6.98 33.46
N ILE A 213 -2.88 -6.37 32.42
CA ILE A 213 -2.87 -4.91 32.23
C ILE A 213 -3.68 -4.45 31.02
N PHE A 214 -4.68 -5.21 30.55
CA PHE A 214 -5.65 -4.77 29.53
C PHE A 214 -7.11 -5.00 29.93
#